data_AF-A0A951XU10-F1
#
_entry.id   AF-A0A951XU10-F1
#
_cell.length_a   1.000
_cell.length_b   1.000
_cell.length_c   1.000
_cell.angle_alpha   90.00
_cell.angle_beta   90.00
_cell.angle_gamma   90.00
#
_symmetry.space_group_name_H-M   'P 1'
#
loop_
_entity.id
_entity.type
_entity.pdbx_description
1 polymer ?
#
loop_
_entity_poly.entity_id
_entity_poly.type
_entity_poly.pdbx_seq_one_letter_code
_entity_poly.pdbx_strand_id
1 'polypeptide(L)'
;MCRRPVTRRQIRAWLAPMRACFAQMRSGEVDAIRGYAVTRLHHKDDYARIDFCIAGFRALIDRLLPGFDCASLERLERRLAAGAPLTVAEVDAGFACLAAAEDALTGIDRARLKGAVLIEQISIELDALRLKEAA
;
A
#
# COMPACT_ATOMS: atom_id res chain seq x y z
N MET A 1 -8.38 -2.41 -27.87
CA MET A 1 -7.74 -2.76 -26.58
C MET A 1 -8.74 -3.52 -25.71
N CYS A 2 -8.35 -4.68 -25.16
CA CYS A 2 -9.26 -5.53 -24.39
C CYS A 2 -9.45 -4.95 -22.96
N ARG A 3 -10.59 -4.28 -22.74
CA ARG A 3 -11.02 -3.67 -21.46
C ARG A 3 -11.45 -4.73 -20.44
N ARG A 4 -10.54 -5.62 -20.05
CA ARG A 4 -10.85 -6.63 -19.03
C ARG A 4 -10.71 -6.02 -17.64
N PRO A 5 -11.77 -6.04 -16.82
CA PRO A 5 -11.67 -5.58 -15.44
C PRO A 5 -10.68 -6.46 -14.67
N VAL A 6 -10.08 -5.88 -13.63
CA VAL A 6 -9.20 -6.61 -12.73
C VAL A 6 -10.05 -7.47 -11.81
N THR A 7 -9.64 -8.73 -11.65
CA THR A 7 -10.36 -9.67 -10.78
C THR A 7 -9.91 -9.54 -9.34
N ARG A 8 -10.79 -9.87 -8.38
CA ARG A 8 -10.45 -9.92 -6.95
C ARG A 8 -9.21 -10.77 -6.67
N ARG A 9 -9.03 -11.88 -7.38
CA ARG A 9 -7.83 -12.74 -7.28
C ARG A 9 -6.55 -11.98 -7.63
N GLN A 10 -6.58 -11.16 -8.67
CA GLN A 10 -5.42 -10.37 -9.10
C GLN A 10 -5.09 -9.27 -8.09
N ILE A 11 -6.11 -8.55 -7.59
CA ILE A 11 -5.93 -7.53 -6.56
C ILE A 11 -5.35 -8.13 -5.28
N ARG A 12 -5.91 -9.25 -4.80
CA ARG A 12 -5.39 -9.97 -3.62
C ARG A 12 -3.95 -10.43 -3.79
N ALA A 13 -3.60 -10.96 -4.96
CA ALA A 13 -2.23 -11.37 -5.24
C ALA A 13 -1.25 -10.19 -5.20
N TRP A 14 -1.68 -9.03 -5.71
CA TRP A 14 -0.87 -7.81 -5.69
C TRP A 14 -0.71 -7.24 -4.27
N LEU A 15 -1.77 -7.25 -3.46
CA LEU A 15 -1.74 -6.76 -2.07
C LEU A 15 -1.24 -7.78 -1.05
N ALA A 16 -0.92 -9.01 -1.48
CA ALA A 16 -0.48 -10.09 -0.60
C ALA A 16 0.71 -9.72 0.31
N PRO A 17 1.75 -8.99 -0.13
CA PRO A 17 2.83 -8.56 0.74
C PRO A 17 2.35 -7.72 1.94
N MET A 18 1.58 -6.64 1.69
CA MET A 18 1.06 -5.78 2.74
C MET A 18 0.15 -6.55 3.71
N ARG A 19 -0.69 -7.45 3.19
CA ARG A 19 -1.54 -8.32 4.02
C ARG A 19 -0.72 -9.24 4.90
N ALA A 20 0.34 -9.83 4.38
CA ALA A 20 1.22 -10.70 5.15
C ALA A 20 1.90 -9.92 6.28
N CYS A 21 2.41 -8.73 5.98
CA CYS A 21 3.04 -7.84 6.95
C CYS A 21 2.05 -7.43 8.06
N PHE A 22 0.82 -7.04 7.72
CA PHE A 22 -0.19 -6.72 8.72
C PHE A 22 -0.58 -7.95 9.57
N ALA A 23 -0.61 -9.14 8.98
CA ALA A 23 -0.91 -10.37 9.70
C ALA A 23 0.17 -10.70 10.73
N GLN A 24 1.44 -10.50 10.38
CA GLN A 24 2.56 -10.61 11.32
C GLN A 24 2.42 -9.56 12.43
N MET A 25 2.22 -8.28 12.10
CA MET A 25 2.06 -7.22 13.11
C MET A 25 0.94 -7.55 14.10
N ARG A 26 -0.17 -8.12 13.60
CA ARG A 26 -1.31 -8.55 14.41
C ARG A 26 -0.95 -9.70 15.37
N SER A 27 -0.01 -10.57 15.02
CA SER A 27 0.51 -11.61 15.93
C SER A 27 1.55 -11.08 16.94
N GLY A 28 1.93 -9.81 16.83
CA GLY A 28 2.90 -9.16 17.73
C GLY A 28 4.34 -9.19 17.22
N GLU A 29 4.59 -9.67 16.00
CA GLU A 29 5.92 -9.75 15.40
C GLU A 29 5.95 -8.99 14.07
N VAL A 30 7.11 -8.47 13.67
CA VAL A 30 7.25 -7.90 12.33
C VAL A 30 8.71 -7.98 11.90
N ASP A 31 8.93 -8.29 10.63
CA ASP A 31 10.26 -8.19 10.05
C ASP A 31 10.70 -6.73 10.06
N ALA A 32 11.90 -6.47 10.56
CA ALA A 32 12.43 -5.11 10.67
C ALA A 32 13.86 -5.02 10.12
N ILE A 33 14.14 -3.96 9.36
CA ILE A 33 15.47 -3.62 8.85
C ILE A 33 15.81 -2.24 9.35
N ARG A 34 16.92 -2.12 10.11
CA ARG A 34 17.40 -0.84 10.68
C ARG A 34 16.32 -0.10 11.48
N GLY A 35 15.49 -0.84 12.23
CA GLY A 35 14.43 -0.27 13.07
C GLY A 35 13.12 0.06 12.34
N TYR A 36 13.02 -0.18 11.03
CA TYR A 36 11.80 0.02 10.27
C TYR A 36 11.12 -1.31 9.96
N ALA A 37 9.81 -1.38 10.17
CA ALA A 37 9.01 -2.52 9.74
C ALA A 37 9.03 -2.63 8.21
N VAL A 38 9.24 -3.85 7.71
CA VAL A 38 9.34 -4.13 6.28
C VAL A 38 8.39 -5.24 5.86
N THR A 39 8.04 -5.22 4.58
CA THR A 39 7.37 -6.33 3.89
C THR A 39 8.28 -6.87 2.81
N ARG A 40 8.22 -8.17 2.57
CA ARG A 40 8.94 -8.82 1.46
C ARG A 40 8.16 -8.67 0.16
N LEU A 41 8.76 -8.07 -0.86
CA LEU A 41 8.20 -7.88 -2.19
C LEU A 41 8.65 -9.05 -3.09
N HIS A 42 7.78 -10.04 -3.28
CA HIS A 42 8.01 -11.22 -4.14
C HIS A 42 9.04 -12.26 -3.61
N HIS A 43 9.30 -13.29 -4.43
CA HIS A 43 10.17 -14.44 -4.10
C HIS A 43 11.67 -14.14 -4.18
N LYS A 44 12.06 -12.92 -4.56
CA LYS A 44 13.43 -12.43 -4.47
C LYS A 44 13.54 -11.63 -3.18
N ASP A 45 14.69 -11.59 -2.53
CA ASP A 45 14.90 -10.98 -1.21
C ASP A 45 14.82 -9.43 -1.23
N ASP A 46 13.81 -8.90 -1.92
CA ASP A 46 13.50 -7.49 -1.98
C ASP A 46 12.58 -7.15 -0.81
N TYR A 47 13.02 -6.21 0.02
CA TYR A 47 12.26 -5.72 1.16
C TYR A 47 11.91 -4.26 0.95
N ALA A 48 10.68 -3.90 1.29
CA ALA A 48 10.24 -2.52 1.29
C ALA A 48 9.69 -2.14 2.66
N ARG A 49 9.96 -0.89 3.04
CA ARG A 49 9.37 -0.26 4.20
C ARG A 49 7.85 -0.23 4.08
N ILE A 50 7.17 -0.80 5.07
CA ILE A 50 5.71 -0.94 5.02
C ILE A 50 4.99 0.41 5.06
N ASP A 51 5.52 1.41 5.75
CA ASP A 51 5.00 2.78 5.73
C ASP A 51 5.06 3.39 4.33
N PHE A 52 6.14 3.16 3.58
CA PHE A 52 6.23 3.60 2.17
C PHE A 52 5.25 2.86 1.27
N CYS A 53 5.06 1.55 1.48
CA CYS A 53 4.03 0.80 0.76
C CYS A 53 2.62 1.34 1.04
N ILE A 54 2.31 1.69 2.30
CA ILE A 54 1.02 2.28 2.67
C ILE A 54 0.84 3.65 2.02
N ALA A 55 1.86 4.52 2.07
CA ALA A 55 1.80 5.85 1.47
C ALA A 55 1.55 5.78 -0.05
N GLY A 56 2.33 4.96 -0.78
CA GLY A 56 2.14 4.77 -2.22
C GLY A 56 0.79 4.14 -2.56
N PHE A 57 0.31 3.19 -1.75
CA PHE A 57 -1.03 2.64 -1.91
C PHE A 57 -2.11 3.70 -1.71
N ARG A 58 -2.00 4.54 -0.67
CA ARG A 58 -2.95 5.63 -0.41
C ARG A 58 -3.02 6.63 -1.56
N ALA A 59 -1.89 7.09 -2.07
CA ALA A 59 -1.82 7.99 -3.22
C ALA A 59 -2.45 7.37 -4.48
N LEU A 60 -2.21 6.08 -4.70
CA LEU A 60 -2.83 5.34 -5.79
C LEU A 60 -4.35 5.20 -5.62
N ILE A 61 -4.83 4.91 -4.40
CA ILE A 61 -6.25 4.81 -4.09
C ILE A 61 -6.95 6.15 -4.30
N ASP A 62 -6.37 7.26 -3.84
CA ASP A 62 -6.93 8.60 -4.07
C ASP A 62 -7.12 8.89 -5.57
N ARG A 63 -6.18 8.47 -6.41
CA ARG A 63 -6.27 8.61 -7.88
C ARG A 63 -7.34 7.72 -8.52
N LEU A 64 -7.53 6.51 -8.01
CA LEU A 64 -8.45 5.52 -8.60
C LEU A 64 -9.88 5.63 -8.07
N LEU A 65 -10.00 5.97 -6.80
CA LEU A 65 -11.22 6.01 -6.00
C LEU A 65 -11.26 7.33 -5.20
N PRO A 66 -11.42 8.49 -5.86
CA PRO A 66 -11.46 9.77 -5.16
C PRO A 66 -12.54 9.78 -4.07
N GLY A 67 -12.18 10.24 -2.88
CA GLY A 67 -13.08 10.27 -1.72
C GLY A 67 -13.20 8.95 -0.95
N PHE A 68 -12.45 7.91 -1.32
CA PHE A 68 -12.32 6.71 -0.49
C PHE A 68 -11.58 7.03 0.81
N ASP A 69 -12.15 6.65 1.95
CA ASP A 69 -11.55 6.93 3.25
C ASP A 69 -10.38 6.00 3.56
N CYS A 70 -9.17 6.57 3.58
CA CYS A 70 -7.91 5.90 3.93
C CYS A 70 -7.35 6.36 5.29
N ALA A 71 -8.16 6.95 6.18
CA ALA A 71 -7.69 7.53 7.44
C ALA A 71 -7.00 6.52 8.36
N SER A 72 -7.49 5.28 8.43
CA SER A 72 -6.86 4.24 9.27
C SER A 72 -5.47 3.84 8.74
N LEU A 73 -5.31 3.76 7.42
CA LEU A 73 -4.02 3.54 6.77
C LEU A 73 -3.08 4.73 6.97
N GLU A 74 -3.57 5.98 6.92
CA GLU A 74 -2.77 7.17 7.21
C GLU A 74 -2.18 7.14 8.61
N ARG A 75 -3.02 6.76 9.58
CA ARG A 75 -2.61 6.69 10.98
C ARG A 75 -1.53 5.62 11.15
N LEU A 76 -1.73 4.43 10.57
CA LEU A 76 -0.73 3.38 10.60
C LEU A 76 0.58 3.82 9.96
N GLU A 77 0.54 4.40 8.76
CA GLU A 77 1.68 4.96 8.04
C GLU A 77 2.50 5.90 8.93
N ARG A 78 1.86 6.91 9.52
CA ARG A 78 2.53 7.91 10.37
C ARG A 78 3.14 7.28 11.61
N ARG A 79 2.43 6.35 12.26
CA ARG A 79 2.94 5.66 13.45
C ARG A 79 4.13 4.76 13.14
N LEU A 80 4.07 4.03 12.03
CA LEU A 80 5.16 3.19 11.54
C LEU A 80 6.39 4.02 11.17
N ALA A 81 6.20 5.13 10.47
CA ALA A 81 7.27 6.05 10.12
C ALA A 81 7.96 6.65 11.36
N ALA A 82 7.20 6.90 12.43
CA ALA A 82 7.70 7.38 13.71
C ALA A 82 8.32 6.29 14.60
N GLY A 83 8.28 5.01 14.19
CA GLY A 83 8.72 3.88 15.03
C GLY A 83 7.86 3.69 16.29
N ALA A 84 6.60 4.14 16.28
CA ALA A 84 5.72 4.10 17.43
C ALA A 84 5.07 2.71 17.62
N PRO A 85 4.89 2.23 18.87
CA PRO A 85 4.23 0.95 19.14
C PRO A 85 2.78 0.92 18.65
N LEU A 86 2.39 -0.07 17.84
CA LEU A 86 1.00 -0.18 17.36
C LEU A 86 0.14 -1.03 18.30
N THR A 87 -1.15 -0.73 18.36
CA THR A 87 -2.15 -1.61 18.99
C THR A 87 -2.76 -2.56 17.96
N VAL A 88 -3.23 -3.72 18.41
CA VAL A 88 -3.95 -4.68 17.54
C VAL A 88 -5.15 -4.04 16.87
N ALA A 89 -5.90 -3.19 17.60
CA ALA A 89 -7.06 -2.49 17.06
C ALA A 89 -6.70 -1.56 15.89
N GLU A 90 -5.54 -0.92 15.91
CA GLU A 90 -5.08 -0.09 14.80
C GLU A 90 -4.68 -0.92 13.58
N VAL A 91 -4.01 -2.05 13.80
CA VAL A 91 -3.67 -3.00 12.73
C VAL A 91 -4.94 -3.57 12.09
N ASP A 92 -5.93 -3.95 12.91
CA ASP A 92 -7.23 -4.45 12.43
C ASP A 92 -7.99 -3.39 11.63
N ALA A 93 -7.96 -2.12 12.06
CA ALA A 93 -8.57 -1.01 11.32
C ALA A 93 -7.89 -0.75 9.96
N GLY A 94 -6.56 -0.92 9.89
CA GLY A 94 -5.83 -0.88 8.62
C GLY A 94 -6.19 -2.04 7.71
N PHE A 95 -6.31 -3.26 8.26
CA PHE A 95 -6.76 -4.44 7.54
C PHE A 95 -8.15 -4.27 6.93
N ALA A 96 -9.08 -3.71 7.71
CA ALA A 96 -10.44 -3.44 7.26
C ALA A 96 -10.46 -2.43 6.09
N CYS A 97 -9.67 -1.36 6.19
CA CYS A 97 -9.52 -0.39 5.10
C CYS A 97 -8.91 -1.02 3.84
N LEU A 98 -7.88 -1.86 4.00
CA LEU A 98 -7.26 -2.56 2.87
C LEU A 98 -8.25 -3.51 2.18
N ALA A 99 -9.05 -4.24 2.96
CA ALA A 99 -10.09 -5.13 2.43
C ALA A 99 -11.20 -4.35 1.70
N ALA A 100 -11.64 -3.21 2.25
CA ALA A 100 -12.62 -2.35 1.59
C ALA A 100 -12.08 -1.79 0.26
N ALA A 101 -10.81 -1.39 0.23
CA ALA A 101 -10.15 -0.93 -1.00
C ALA A 101 -10.03 -2.06 -2.03
N GLU A 102 -9.69 -3.29 -1.62
CA GLU A 102 -9.65 -4.46 -2.51
C GLU A 102 -10.99 -4.70 -3.22
N ASP A 103 -12.09 -4.57 -2.48
CA ASP A 103 -13.43 -4.73 -3.02
C ASP A 103 -13.79 -3.60 -3.99
N ALA A 104 -13.45 -2.35 -3.65
CA ALA A 104 -13.69 -1.20 -4.52
C ALA A 104 -12.83 -1.21 -5.79
N LEU A 105 -11.63 -1.79 -5.74
CA LEU A 105 -10.76 -1.97 -6.90
C LEU A 105 -11.25 -3.07 -7.85
N THR A 106 -12.06 -4.00 -7.35
CA THR A 106 -12.62 -5.07 -8.18
C THR A 106 -13.59 -4.47 -9.20
N GLY A 107 -13.35 -4.74 -10.48
CA GLY A 107 -14.17 -4.17 -11.57
C GLY A 107 -13.57 -2.92 -12.23
N ILE A 108 -12.52 -2.33 -11.66
CA ILE A 108 -11.76 -1.28 -12.36
C ILE A 108 -11.11 -1.86 -13.62
N ASP A 109 -11.16 -1.09 -14.72
CA ASP A 109 -10.48 -1.43 -15.96
C ASP A 109 -8.96 -1.59 -15.73
N ARG A 110 -8.39 -2.67 -16.26
CA ARG A 110 -6.97 -2.98 -16.06
C ARG A 110 -6.02 -1.92 -16.61
N ALA A 111 -6.36 -1.27 -17.73
CA ALA A 111 -5.53 -0.21 -18.29
C ALA A 111 -5.56 1.03 -17.38
N ARG A 112 -6.73 1.36 -16.82
CA ARG A 112 -6.85 2.43 -15.81
C ARG A 112 -6.01 2.14 -14.57
N LEU A 113 -6.10 0.91 -14.03
CA LEU A 113 -5.27 0.51 -12.87
C LEU A 113 -3.77 0.61 -13.20
N LYS A 114 -3.33 0.04 -14.33
CA LYS A 114 -1.93 0.09 -14.76
C LYS A 114 -1.42 1.51 -14.94
N GLY A 115 -2.22 2.38 -15.58
CA GLY A 115 -1.87 3.79 -15.76
C GLY A 115 -1.68 4.50 -14.42
N ALA A 116 -2.60 4.29 -13.47
CA ALA A 116 -2.50 4.91 -12.15
C ALA A 116 -1.28 4.41 -11.36
N VAL A 117 -0.95 3.11 -11.44
CA VAL A 117 0.26 2.52 -10.83
C VAL A 117 1.53 3.13 -11.42
N LEU A 118 1.62 3.24 -12.74
CA LEU A 118 2.79 3.83 -13.41
C LEU A 118 2.97 5.31 -13.04
N ILE A 119 1.89 6.09 -13.00
CA ILE A 119 1.94 7.49 -12.57
C ILE A 119 2.47 7.60 -11.14
N GLU A 120 2.05 6.69 -10.26
CA GLU A 120 2.50 6.70 -8.87
C GLU A 120 3.98 6.33 -8.74
N GLN A 121 4.43 5.30 -9.47
CA GLN A 121 5.84 4.92 -9.49
C GLN A 121 6.72 6.08 -9.98
N ILE A 122 6.32 6.75 -11.07
CA ILE A 122 7.01 7.94 -11.56
C ILE A 122 7.03 9.05 -10.49
N SER A 123 5.91 9.28 -9.82
CA SER A 123 5.80 10.30 -8.77
C SER A 123 6.75 10.03 -7.61
N ILE A 124 6.86 8.78 -7.17
CA ILE A 124 7.78 8.32 -6.12
C ILE A 124 9.24 8.47 -6.57
N GLU A 125 9.56 8.10 -7.82
CA GLU A 125 10.91 8.24 -8.38
C GLU A 125 11.33 9.71 -8.50
N LEU A 126 10.42 10.59 -8.95
CA LEU A 126 10.68 12.04 -9.02
C LEU A 126 10.90 12.65 -7.63
N ASP A 127 10.15 12.20 -6.61
CA ASP A 127 10.36 12.62 -5.22
C ASP A 127 11.72 12.16 -4.69
N ALA A 128 12.12 10.92 -4.99
CA ALA A 128 13.43 10.39 -4.60
C ALA A 128 14.59 11.16 -5.24
N LEU A 129 14.41 11.67 -6.46
CA LEU A 129 15.37 12.53 -7.17
C LEU A 129 15.29 14.01 -6.75
N ARG A 130 14.37 14.39 -5.84
CA ARG A 130 14.09 15.78 -5.43
C ARG A 130 13.72 16.72 -6.58
N LEU A 131 13.12 16.19 -7.65
CA LEU A 131 12.80 16.97 -8.85
C LEU A 131 11.45 17.70 -8.77
N LYS A 132 10.63 17.44 -7.74
CA LYS A 132 9.33 18.12 -7.57
C LYS A 132 9.40 19.54 -7.02
N GLU A 133 10.54 20.00 -6.51
CA GLU A 133 10.72 21.38 -6.03
C GLU A 133 11.19 22.35 -7.13
N ALA A 134 11.42 21.87 -8.36
CA ALA A 134 11.98 22.65 -9.46
C ALA A 134 10.96 23.00 -10.58
N ALA A 135 9.67 22.76 -10.37
CA ALA A 135 8.61 22.97 -11.36
C ALA A 135 7.48 23.87 -10.83
#